data_AF-A0A2X1NB06-F1
#
_entry.id   AF-A0A2X1NB06-F1
#
_cell.length_a   1.000
_cell.length_b   1.000
_cell.length_c   1.000
_cell.angle_alpha   90.00
_cell.angle_beta   90.00
_cell.angle_gamma   90.00
#
_symmetry.space_group_name_H-M   'P 1'
#
loop_
_entity.id
_entity.type
_entity.pdbx_description
1 polymer ?
#
loop_
_entity_poly.entity_id
_entity_poly.type
_entity_poly.pdbx_seq_one_letter_code
_entity_poly.pdbx_strand_id
1 'polypeptide(L)'
;MPAWQQLKTEASAALREWKKANPDKALDDKPFWMTGEAWGHGVMQSDYYRHGFDAMINFDYQEQAAKAVDCLAQMDTTWQQMAEKLQGFNVLSYLSSHDTRLFREGGDKAAELLLLAPGAVQIFYGDESSRPFGPTGSDPLQGTRSDMNWQDVSGKSAASVAHWQKISQFRARHPAIGAGKQTTLLLKQGYGFVREHGDDKVLVVWAGQQ
;
A
#
# COMPACT_ATOMS: atom_id res chain seq x y z
N MET A 1 -25.09 -1.81 -8.70
CA MET A 1 -24.37 -3.07 -9.00
C MET A 1 -24.76 -4.17 -8.00
N PRO A 2 -25.90 -4.85 -8.18
CA PRO A 2 -26.40 -5.84 -7.20
C PRO A 2 -25.48 -7.06 -7.03
N ALA A 3 -24.82 -7.49 -8.10
CA ALA A 3 -23.95 -8.67 -8.09
C ALA A 3 -22.77 -8.53 -7.10
N TRP A 4 -22.14 -7.36 -6.99
CA TRP A 4 -21.05 -7.13 -6.04
C TRP A 4 -21.52 -7.13 -4.59
N GLN A 5 -22.68 -6.55 -4.31
CA GLN A 5 -23.28 -6.60 -2.99
C GLN A 5 -23.63 -8.03 -2.58
N GLN A 6 -24.14 -8.83 -3.52
CA GLN A 6 -24.38 -10.25 -3.31
C GLN A 6 -23.07 -10.99 -3.03
N LEU A 7 -22.03 -10.78 -3.83
CA LEU A 7 -20.71 -11.38 -3.60
C LEU A 7 -20.16 -11.07 -2.20
N LYS A 8 -20.19 -9.81 -1.78
CA LYS A 8 -19.75 -9.41 -0.43
C LYS A 8 -20.54 -10.14 0.65
N THR A 9 -21.85 -10.26 0.47
CA THR A 9 -22.75 -10.90 1.44
C THR A 9 -22.43 -12.38 1.59
N GLU A 10 -22.36 -13.11 0.47
CA GLU A 10 -22.09 -14.56 0.45
C GLU A 10 -20.67 -14.87 0.93
N ALA A 11 -19.66 -14.13 0.47
CA ALA A 11 -18.28 -14.32 0.89
C ALA A 11 -18.08 -14.05 2.40
N SER A 12 -18.77 -13.03 2.93
CA SER A 12 -18.73 -12.73 4.37
C SER A 12 -19.42 -13.82 5.19
N ALA A 13 -20.52 -14.38 4.71
CA ALA A 13 -21.19 -15.50 5.37
C ALA A 13 -20.31 -16.76 5.37
N ALA A 14 -19.77 -17.12 4.20
CA ALA A 14 -18.89 -18.27 4.03
C ALA A 14 -17.62 -18.18 4.90
N LEU A 15 -16.97 -17.01 4.96
CA LEU A 15 -15.78 -16.84 5.81
C LEU A 15 -16.11 -16.99 7.31
N ARG A 16 -17.22 -16.41 7.76
CA ARG A 16 -17.66 -16.55 9.16
C ARG A 16 -17.97 -18.01 9.52
N GLU A 17 -18.68 -18.72 8.66
CA GLU A 17 -18.99 -20.14 8.85
C GLU A 17 -17.72 -20.98 8.90
N TRP A 18 -16.79 -20.76 7.96
CA TRP A 18 -15.52 -21.46 7.92
C TRP A 18 -14.68 -21.22 9.19
N LYS A 19 -14.58 -19.96 9.65
CA LYS A 19 -13.85 -19.62 10.89
C LYS A 19 -14.48 -20.28 12.12
N LYS A 20 -15.81 -20.33 12.20
CA LYS A 20 -16.54 -21.02 13.28
C LYS A 20 -16.27 -22.52 13.29
N ALA A 21 -16.19 -23.15 12.12
CA ALA A 21 -15.91 -24.59 12.00
C ALA A 21 -14.42 -24.94 12.14
N ASN A 22 -13.51 -23.96 12.02
CA ASN A 22 -12.07 -24.16 12.05
C ASN A 22 -11.36 -23.16 13.00
N PRO A 23 -11.71 -23.13 14.30
CA PRO A 23 -11.17 -22.12 15.22
C PRO A 23 -9.64 -22.16 15.30
N ASP A 24 -9.03 -23.35 15.29
CA ASP A 24 -7.57 -23.52 15.38
C ASP A 24 -6.82 -23.15 14.09
N LYS A 25 -7.53 -22.95 12.98
CA LYS A 25 -6.96 -22.53 11.68
C LYS A 25 -7.28 -21.08 11.34
N ALA A 26 -8.19 -20.44 12.06
CA ALA A 26 -8.54 -19.05 11.82
C ALA A 26 -7.36 -18.16 12.22
N LEU A 27 -6.87 -17.36 11.27
CA LEU A 27 -5.76 -16.43 11.51
C LEU A 27 -6.17 -15.26 12.41
N ASP A 28 -7.43 -14.84 12.30
CA ASP A 28 -8.02 -13.72 13.04
C ASP A 28 -9.56 -13.83 13.03
N ASP A 29 -10.25 -12.89 13.69
CA ASP A 29 -11.70 -12.73 13.72
C ASP A 29 -12.22 -11.68 12.72
N LYS A 30 -11.35 -11.15 11.85
CA LYS A 30 -11.69 -10.05 10.93
C LYS A 30 -12.75 -10.46 9.90
N PRO A 31 -13.60 -9.51 9.46
CA PRO A 31 -14.58 -9.76 8.40
C PRO A 31 -13.88 -10.02 7.06
N PHE A 32 -14.64 -10.57 6.11
CA PHE A 32 -14.17 -10.70 4.73
C PHE A 32 -13.88 -9.32 4.16
N TRP A 33 -12.64 -9.06 3.75
CA TRP A 33 -12.20 -7.80 3.17
C TRP A 33 -12.19 -7.92 1.65
N MET A 34 -12.91 -7.02 0.97
CA MET A 34 -13.16 -7.04 -0.47
C MET A 34 -12.56 -5.80 -1.10
N THR A 35 -11.54 -5.98 -1.93
CA THR A 35 -10.94 -4.92 -2.73
C THR A 35 -11.38 -5.04 -4.19
N GLY A 36 -11.60 -3.90 -4.84
CA GLY A 36 -11.97 -3.84 -6.25
C GLY A 36 -10.81 -3.37 -7.11
N GLU A 37 -10.71 -3.97 -8.30
CA GLU A 37 -9.82 -3.53 -9.37
C GLU A 37 -10.68 -2.92 -10.49
N ALA A 38 -10.65 -1.60 -10.61
CA ALA A 38 -11.30 -0.87 -11.69
C ALA A 38 -10.28 0.08 -12.30
N TRP A 39 -9.85 -0.20 -13.54
CA TRP A 39 -8.79 0.55 -14.21
C TRP A 39 -9.05 2.05 -14.22
N GLY A 40 -8.04 2.82 -13.80
CA GLY A 40 -8.13 4.28 -13.68
C GLY A 40 -8.84 4.78 -12.42
N HIS A 41 -9.21 3.89 -11.49
CA HIS A 41 -9.71 4.30 -10.17
C HIS A 41 -8.55 4.83 -9.32
N GLY A 42 -8.82 5.91 -8.58
CA GLY A 42 -7.85 6.60 -7.75
C GLY A 42 -8.44 7.02 -6.41
N VAL A 43 -7.99 8.14 -5.87
CA VAL A 43 -8.43 8.60 -4.53
C VAL A 43 -9.74 9.37 -4.62
N MET A 44 -10.83 8.62 -4.77
CA MET A 44 -12.21 9.14 -4.80
C MET A 44 -13.23 8.11 -4.30
N GLN A 45 -14.32 8.61 -3.73
CA GLN A 45 -15.47 7.78 -3.38
C GLN A 45 -16.33 7.55 -4.63
N SER A 46 -16.59 6.29 -4.97
CA SER A 46 -17.44 5.87 -6.08
C SER A 46 -18.54 4.90 -5.63
N ASP A 47 -19.44 4.51 -6.55
CA ASP A 47 -20.52 3.57 -6.24
C ASP A 47 -20.04 2.16 -5.85
N TYR A 48 -18.78 1.80 -6.11
CA TYR A 48 -18.22 0.53 -5.64
C TYR A 48 -18.30 0.39 -4.11
N TYR A 49 -18.00 1.46 -3.36
CA TYR A 49 -18.06 1.43 -1.89
C TYR A 49 -19.49 1.21 -1.36
N ARG A 50 -20.51 1.59 -2.13
CA ARG A 50 -21.93 1.33 -1.80
C ARG A 50 -22.36 -0.10 -2.07
N HIS A 51 -21.49 -0.91 -2.68
CA HIS A 51 -21.76 -2.29 -3.08
C HIS A 51 -20.77 -3.28 -2.47
N GLY A 52 -20.25 -2.96 -1.28
CA GLY A 52 -19.55 -3.90 -0.41
C GLY A 52 -18.03 -3.89 -0.52
N PHE A 53 -17.45 -3.08 -1.42
CA PHE A 53 -15.99 -2.93 -1.50
C PHE A 53 -15.48 -2.11 -0.31
N ASP A 54 -14.55 -2.68 0.45
CA ASP A 54 -13.89 -2.01 1.57
C ASP A 54 -12.75 -1.11 1.08
N ALA A 55 -12.18 -1.41 -0.10
CA ALA A 55 -11.20 -0.58 -0.78
C ALA A 55 -11.29 -0.72 -2.30
N MET A 56 -10.79 0.29 -3.01
CA MET A 56 -10.49 0.21 -4.44
C MET A 56 -9.00 0.42 -4.67
N ILE A 57 -8.43 -0.28 -5.65
CA ILE A 57 -7.03 -0.08 -6.05
C ILE A 57 -6.83 1.37 -6.50
N ASN A 58 -5.77 2.01 -5.99
CA ASN A 58 -5.36 3.36 -6.34
C ASN A 58 -4.31 3.33 -7.45
N PHE A 59 -4.76 3.44 -8.70
CA PHE A 59 -3.88 3.42 -9.88
C PHE A 59 -3.05 4.70 -10.03
N ASP A 60 -3.46 5.81 -9.40
CA ASP A 60 -2.71 7.07 -9.45
C ASP A 60 -1.39 7.01 -8.67
N TYR A 61 -1.31 6.12 -7.67
CA TYR A 61 -0.23 6.16 -6.67
C TYR A 61 1.15 5.88 -7.26
N GLN A 62 1.26 4.93 -8.19
CA GLN A 62 2.54 4.57 -8.81
C GLN A 62 3.19 5.80 -9.48
N GLU A 63 2.42 6.60 -10.21
CA GLU A 63 2.92 7.82 -10.85
C GLU A 63 3.18 8.97 -9.87
N GLN A 64 2.35 9.10 -8.84
CA GLN A 64 2.58 10.11 -7.78
C GLN A 64 3.87 9.82 -7.02
N ALA A 65 4.11 8.56 -6.68
CA ALA A 65 5.34 8.14 -6.01
C ALA A 65 6.57 8.29 -6.92
N ALA A 66 6.45 7.98 -8.22
CA ALA A 66 7.54 8.14 -9.19
C ALA A 66 8.07 9.59 -9.22
N LYS A 67 7.15 10.57 -9.18
CA LYS A 67 7.49 12.00 -9.18
C LYS A 67 8.18 12.46 -7.89
N ALA A 68 8.13 11.68 -6.82
CA ALA A 68 8.69 12.02 -5.51
C ALA A 68 9.91 11.16 -5.12
N VAL A 69 10.41 10.33 -6.04
CA VAL A 69 11.61 9.49 -5.82
C VAL A 69 12.81 10.34 -5.43
N ASP A 70 13.01 11.48 -6.09
CA ASP A 70 14.15 12.35 -5.79
C ASP A 70 13.99 13.01 -4.41
N CYS A 71 12.76 13.40 -4.04
CA CYS A 71 12.47 14.10 -2.79
C CYS A 71 11.08 13.76 -2.23
N LEU A 72 11.00 13.07 -1.07
CA LEU A 72 9.70 12.71 -0.44
C LEU A 72 8.89 13.92 -0.02
N ALA A 73 9.49 15.10 0.13
CA ALA A 73 8.73 16.32 0.38
C ALA A 73 7.70 16.56 -0.74
N GLN A 74 7.94 16.07 -1.95
CA GLN A 74 7.00 16.13 -3.06
C GLN A 74 5.76 15.23 -2.85
N MET A 75 5.80 14.27 -1.91
CA MET A 75 4.61 13.50 -1.52
C MET A 75 3.68 14.26 -0.58
N ASP A 76 4.09 15.37 0.02
CA ASP A 76 3.32 16.06 1.05
C ASP A 76 1.87 16.34 0.63
N THR A 77 1.70 17.02 -0.49
CA THR A 77 0.37 17.36 -1.01
C THR A 77 -0.45 16.11 -1.32
N THR A 78 0.14 15.09 -1.93
CA THR A 78 -0.52 13.81 -2.22
C THR A 78 -1.00 13.13 -0.95
N TRP A 79 -0.12 12.98 0.04
CA TRP A 79 -0.46 12.33 1.30
C TRP A 79 -1.43 13.13 2.15
N GLN A 80 -1.34 14.47 2.16
CA GLN A 80 -2.30 15.33 2.84
C GLN A 80 -3.71 15.11 2.27
N GLN A 81 -3.84 15.18 0.93
CA GLN A 81 -5.12 14.94 0.25
C GLN A 81 -5.66 13.53 0.47
N MET A 82 -4.79 12.52 0.43
CA MET A 82 -5.16 11.14 0.73
C MET A 82 -5.65 11.02 2.18
N ALA A 83 -4.90 11.52 3.15
CA ALA A 83 -5.28 11.45 4.56
C ALA A 83 -6.61 12.16 4.84
N GLU A 84 -6.88 13.29 4.18
CA GLU A 84 -8.17 14.00 4.30
C GLU A 84 -9.34 13.23 3.68
N LYS A 85 -9.16 12.67 2.47
CA LYS A 85 -10.24 11.97 1.75
C LYS A 85 -10.56 10.60 2.35
N LEU A 86 -9.55 9.87 2.82
CA LEU A 86 -9.69 8.48 3.26
C LEU A 86 -10.26 8.32 4.68
N GLN A 87 -10.89 9.38 5.21
CA GLN A 87 -11.57 9.33 6.50
C GLN A 87 -12.90 8.55 6.44
N GLY A 88 -13.52 8.45 5.25
CA GLY A 88 -14.82 7.79 5.06
C GLY A 88 -14.81 6.57 4.13
N PHE A 89 -13.68 6.30 3.47
CA PHE A 89 -13.48 5.15 2.59
C PHE A 89 -11.99 4.82 2.51
N ASN A 90 -11.64 3.67 1.97
CA ASN A 90 -10.25 3.24 1.87
C ASN A 90 -9.84 2.98 0.42
N VAL A 91 -8.54 3.03 0.14
CA VAL A 91 -7.96 2.62 -1.14
C VAL A 91 -6.80 1.66 -0.90
N LEU A 92 -6.45 0.87 -1.90
CA LEU A 92 -5.28 -0.01 -1.89
C LEU A 92 -4.20 0.56 -2.83
N SER A 93 -3.21 1.25 -2.26
CA SER A 93 -2.10 1.81 -3.02
C SER A 93 -1.00 0.77 -3.23
N TYR A 94 -0.34 0.81 -4.39
CA TYR A 94 0.77 -0.08 -4.73
C TYR A 94 1.87 0.71 -5.43
N LEU A 95 3.10 0.18 -5.44
CA LEU A 95 4.19 0.70 -6.26
C LEU A 95 4.42 -0.15 -7.50
N SER A 96 4.49 -1.47 -7.35
CA SER A 96 4.61 -2.39 -8.49
C SER A 96 3.35 -3.21 -8.70
N SER A 97 3.09 -3.63 -9.93
CA SER A 97 2.02 -4.58 -10.26
C SER A 97 2.40 -5.45 -11.44
N HIS A 98 1.75 -6.61 -11.51
CA HIS A 98 1.85 -7.57 -12.60
C HIS A 98 1.28 -7.06 -13.94
N ASP A 99 0.50 -5.99 -13.91
CA ASP A 99 -0.19 -5.43 -15.06
C ASP A 99 0.19 -3.96 -15.35
N THR A 100 1.21 -3.40 -14.66
CA THR A 100 1.74 -2.06 -14.97
C THR A 100 3.24 -2.05 -15.17
N ARG A 101 4.02 -1.95 -14.09
CA ARG A 101 5.48 -2.05 -14.10
C ARG A 101 6.01 -2.42 -12.72
N LEU A 102 7.29 -2.79 -12.68
CA LEU A 102 8.06 -2.84 -11.45
C LEU A 102 8.59 -1.44 -11.14
N PHE A 103 8.33 -0.94 -9.93
CA PHE A 103 8.79 0.37 -9.46
C PHE A 103 10.25 0.27 -9.01
N ARG A 104 11.17 0.30 -9.97
CA ARG A 104 12.61 0.18 -9.71
C ARG A 104 13.30 1.55 -9.64
N GLU A 105 12.64 2.58 -10.16
CA GLU A 105 13.04 3.98 -10.03
C GLU A 105 13.16 4.41 -8.56
N GLY A 106 12.36 3.85 -7.65
CA GLY A 106 12.37 4.22 -6.22
C GLY A 106 13.61 3.81 -5.42
N GLY A 107 14.37 2.83 -5.90
CA GLY A 107 15.53 2.28 -5.17
C GLY A 107 15.23 2.03 -3.69
N ASP A 108 16.13 2.51 -2.83
CA ASP A 108 16.04 2.34 -1.37
C ASP A 108 14.89 3.12 -0.71
N LYS A 109 14.28 4.08 -1.42
CA LYS A 109 13.18 4.93 -0.90
C LYS A 109 11.79 4.33 -1.14
N ALA A 110 11.70 3.24 -1.91
CA ALA A 110 10.42 2.62 -2.26
C ALA A 110 9.64 2.16 -1.02
N ALA A 111 10.34 1.70 0.01
CA ALA A 111 9.72 1.26 1.26
C ALA A 111 8.98 2.42 1.95
N GLU A 112 9.63 3.57 2.12
CA GLU A 112 9.03 4.77 2.72
C GLU A 112 7.89 5.31 1.87
N LEU A 113 8.09 5.40 0.54
CA LEU A 113 7.07 5.87 -0.39
C LEU A 113 5.79 5.05 -0.27
N LEU A 114 5.87 3.72 -0.16
CA LEU A 114 4.67 2.89 -0.02
C LEU A 114 4.16 2.85 1.42
N LEU A 115 5.02 2.48 2.36
CA LEU A 115 4.59 2.10 3.72
C LEU A 115 4.27 3.28 4.61
N LEU A 116 4.54 4.52 4.17
CA LEU A 116 4.03 5.74 4.78
C LEU A 116 2.82 6.31 4.05
N ALA A 117 2.24 5.65 3.05
CA ALA A 117 1.03 6.13 2.38
C ALA A 117 -0.21 6.04 3.29
N PRO A 118 -1.13 7.01 3.27
CA PRO A 118 -2.46 6.84 3.85
C PRO A 118 -3.26 5.74 3.12
N GLY A 119 -4.22 5.12 3.80
CA GLY A 119 -5.05 4.03 3.28
C GLY A 119 -4.45 2.64 3.47
N ALA A 120 -4.93 1.66 2.71
CA ALA A 120 -4.30 0.34 2.62
C ALA A 120 -3.17 0.37 1.57
N VAL A 121 -2.21 -0.54 1.73
CA VAL A 121 -1.08 -0.68 0.82
C VAL A 121 -0.85 -2.14 0.46
N GLN A 122 -0.39 -2.38 -0.76
CA GLN A 122 -0.01 -3.71 -1.25
C GLN A 122 1.46 -3.70 -1.65
N ILE A 123 2.25 -4.59 -1.04
CA ILE A 123 3.60 -4.91 -1.49
C ILE A 123 3.46 -5.97 -2.59
N PHE A 124 4.06 -5.73 -3.75
CA PHE A 124 4.15 -6.74 -4.81
C PHE A 124 5.42 -7.56 -4.64
N TYR A 125 5.35 -8.86 -4.88
CA TYR A 125 6.43 -9.77 -4.54
C TYR A 125 7.76 -9.37 -5.20
N GLY A 126 8.81 -9.28 -4.37
CA GLY A 126 10.15 -8.91 -4.80
C GLY A 126 10.41 -7.40 -4.86
N ASP A 127 9.48 -6.54 -4.45
CA ASP A 127 9.80 -5.13 -4.21
C ASP A 127 10.82 -4.98 -3.08
N GLU A 128 10.68 -5.80 -2.04
CA GLU A 128 11.56 -5.83 -0.87
C GLU A 128 12.99 -6.30 -1.15
N SER A 129 13.17 -7.06 -2.24
CA SER A 129 14.45 -7.64 -2.64
C SER A 129 14.97 -7.07 -3.97
N SER A 130 14.29 -6.06 -4.53
CA SER A 130 14.58 -5.47 -5.84
C SER A 130 14.63 -6.50 -6.97
N ARG A 131 13.66 -7.44 -6.98
CA ARG A 131 13.52 -8.49 -8.01
C ARG A 131 13.57 -7.86 -9.41
N PRO A 132 14.43 -8.37 -10.31
CA PRO A 132 14.61 -7.81 -11.64
C PRO A 132 13.42 -8.11 -12.54
N PHE A 133 13.20 -7.23 -13.52
CA PHE A 133 12.28 -7.50 -14.62
C PHE A 133 12.78 -8.70 -15.43
N GLY A 134 11.86 -9.59 -15.80
CA GLY A 134 12.16 -10.82 -16.53
C GLY A 134 12.02 -10.69 -18.04
N PRO A 135 12.21 -11.81 -18.76
CA PRO A 135 11.97 -11.87 -20.19
C PRO A 135 10.52 -11.52 -20.55
N THR A 136 10.35 -10.87 -21.72
CA THR A 136 9.04 -10.59 -22.32
C THR A 136 8.84 -11.41 -23.59
N GLY A 137 7.58 -11.56 -24.01
CA GLY A 137 7.20 -12.20 -25.26
C GLY A 137 6.20 -11.34 -26.03
N SER A 138 5.11 -11.94 -26.48
CA SER A 138 3.97 -11.20 -27.04
C SER A 138 3.24 -10.33 -26.02
N ASP A 139 3.30 -10.69 -24.74
CA ASP A 139 2.87 -9.85 -23.62
C ASP A 139 4.06 -8.98 -23.15
N PRO A 140 4.03 -7.65 -23.36
CA PRO A 140 5.10 -6.76 -22.94
C PRO A 140 5.23 -6.62 -21.41
N LEU A 141 4.18 -6.96 -20.66
CA LEU A 141 4.15 -6.86 -19.20
C LEU A 141 4.59 -8.15 -18.51
N GLN A 142 4.77 -9.24 -19.26
CA GLN A 142 5.18 -10.54 -18.73
C GLN A 142 6.44 -10.47 -17.86
N GLY A 143 7.38 -9.57 -18.18
CA GLY A 143 8.61 -9.41 -17.39
C GLY A 143 8.36 -8.90 -15.95
N THR A 144 7.22 -8.29 -15.64
CA THR A 144 6.85 -7.95 -14.26
C THR A 144 6.58 -9.20 -13.41
N ARG A 145 6.33 -10.34 -14.06
CA ARG A 145 5.97 -11.64 -13.46
C ARG A 145 7.15 -12.62 -13.44
N SER A 146 8.38 -12.11 -13.43
CA SER A 146 9.61 -12.92 -13.33
C SER A 146 9.68 -13.77 -12.05
N ASP A 147 10.53 -14.80 -12.08
CA ASP A 147 10.81 -15.65 -10.92
C ASP A 147 11.34 -14.84 -9.73
N MET A 148 10.99 -15.29 -8.52
CA MET A 148 11.48 -14.68 -7.29
C MET A 148 13.00 -14.86 -7.15
N ASN A 149 13.69 -13.80 -6.74
CA ASN A 149 15.14 -13.79 -6.53
C ASN A 149 15.53 -14.28 -5.12
N TRP A 150 15.15 -15.51 -4.77
CA TRP A 150 15.33 -16.06 -3.42
C TRP A 150 16.76 -15.97 -2.88
N GLN A 151 17.76 -16.21 -3.74
CA GLN A 151 19.17 -16.11 -3.38
C GLN A 151 19.59 -14.70 -2.95
N ASP A 152 18.89 -13.67 -3.40
CA ASP A 152 19.19 -12.28 -3.06
C ASP A 152 18.55 -11.87 -1.73
N VAL A 153 17.41 -12.47 -1.37
CA VAL A 153 16.65 -12.15 -0.14
C VAL A 153 17.52 -12.30 1.12
N SER A 154 18.30 -13.37 1.20
CA SER A 154 19.28 -13.60 2.27
C SER A 154 20.71 -13.21 1.88
N GLY A 155 20.92 -12.80 0.62
CA GLY A 155 22.20 -12.39 0.07
C GLY A 155 22.29 -10.88 -0.08
N LYS A 156 22.54 -10.41 -1.31
CA LYS A 156 22.82 -8.99 -1.59
C LYS A 156 21.68 -8.03 -1.23
N SER A 157 20.43 -8.49 -1.17
CA SER A 157 19.26 -7.67 -0.85
C SER A 157 18.84 -7.78 0.62
N ALA A 158 19.56 -8.52 1.46
CA ALA A 158 19.17 -8.75 2.86
C ALA A 158 18.97 -7.46 3.66
N ALA A 159 19.80 -6.43 3.42
CA ALA A 159 19.65 -5.14 4.08
C ALA A 159 18.36 -4.41 3.64
N SER A 160 18.02 -4.46 2.35
CA SER A 160 16.77 -3.89 1.83
C SER A 160 15.56 -4.62 2.43
N VAL A 161 15.57 -5.97 2.42
CA VAL A 161 14.50 -6.78 3.01
C VAL A 161 14.30 -6.44 4.50
N ALA A 162 15.39 -6.32 5.26
CA ALA A 162 15.33 -5.93 6.66
C ALA A 162 14.74 -4.52 6.86
N HIS A 163 15.04 -3.59 5.96
CA HIS A 163 14.47 -2.24 5.98
C HIS A 163 12.96 -2.23 5.70
N TRP A 164 12.53 -2.93 4.66
CA TRP A 164 11.12 -3.14 4.34
C TRP A 164 10.35 -3.77 5.50
N GLN A 165 10.94 -4.78 6.16
CA GLN A 165 10.37 -5.41 7.36
C GLN A 165 10.23 -4.42 8.51
N LYS A 166 11.27 -3.61 8.77
CA LYS A 166 11.26 -2.61 9.85
C LYS A 166 10.13 -1.60 9.67
N ILE A 167 9.99 -1.03 8.47
CA ILE A 167 8.93 -0.05 8.20
C ILE A 167 7.55 -0.73 8.19
N SER A 168 7.42 -1.96 7.66
CA SER A 168 6.16 -2.70 7.68
C SER A 168 5.68 -2.97 9.11
N GLN A 169 6.59 -3.38 9.99
CA GLN A 169 6.28 -3.58 11.41
C GLN A 169 5.93 -2.26 12.12
N PHE A 170 6.60 -1.16 11.76
CA PHE A 170 6.24 0.17 12.24
C PHE A 170 4.81 0.53 11.84
N ARG A 171 4.47 0.43 10.54
CA ARG A 171 3.11 0.67 10.04
C ARG A 171 2.07 -0.20 10.74
N ALA A 172 2.37 -1.48 10.95
CA ALA A 172 1.45 -2.41 11.60
C ALA A 172 1.16 -2.03 13.07
N ARG A 173 2.13 -1.44 13.78
CA ARG A 173 1.97 -0.97 15.16
C ARG A 173 1.32 0.41 15.27
N HIS A 174 1.30 1.18 14.18
CA HIS A 174 0.81 2.55 14.16
C HIS A 174 -0.31 2.75 13.14
N PRO A 175 -1.58 2.42 13.49
CA PRO A 175 -2.74 2.67 12.65
C PRO A 175 -2.85 4.11 12.15
N ALA A 176 -2.30 5.10 12.86
CA ALA A 176 -2.26 6.49 12.43
C ALA A 176 -1.58 6.70 11.08
N ILE A 177 -0.63 5.84 10.69
CA ILE A 177 -0.05 5.90 9.35
C ILE A 177 -1.11 5.65 8.28
N GLY A 178 -1.96 4.64 8.42
CA GLY A 178 -2.98 4.33 7.40
C GLY A 178 -4.23 5.21 7.51
N ALA A 179 -4.76 5.36 8.73
CA ALA A 179 -6.09 5.92 8.97
C ALA A 179 -6.07 7.33 9.58
N GLY A 180 -4.89 7.84 9.94
CA GLY A 180 -4.76 9.11 10.65
C GLY A 180 -4.93 10.33 9.74
N LYS A 181 -5.34 11.43 10.37
CA LYS A 181 -5.32 12.75 9.72
C LYS A 181 -3.89 13.26 9.69
N GLN A 182 -3.49 13.85 8.58
CA GLN A 182 -2.16 14.42 8.42
C GLN A 182 -2.16 15.91 8.78
N THR A 183 -1.08 16.36 9.41
CA THR A 183 -0.72 17.77 9.59
C THR A 183 0.73 17.95 9.18
N THR A 184 0.96 18.62 8.05
CA THR A 184 2.30 18.99 7.57
C THR A 184 2.96 19.96 8.55
N LEU A 185 4.26 19.78 8.80
CA LEU A 185 5.04 20.63 9.68
C LEU A 185 5.89 21.61 8.89
N LEU A 186 5.92 22.86 9.37
CA LEU A 186 6.86 23.85 8.89
C LEU A 186 8.21 23.63 9.57
N LEU A 187 9.19 23.12 8.81
CA LEU A 187 10.56 22.91 9.28
C LEU A 187 11.50 23.91 8.61
N LYS A 188 12.55 24.34 9.34
CA LYS A 188 13.61 25.20 8.76
C LYS A 188 14.39 24.49 7.66
N GLN A 189 14.56 23.17 7.79
CA GLN A 189 15.21 22.29 6.82
C GLN A 189 14.52 20.92 6.87
N GLY A 190 14.47 20.25 5.72
CA GLY A 190 13.82 18.95 5.57
C GLY A 190 12.30 19.05 5.41
N TYR A 191 11.65 17.90 5.57
CA TYR A 191 10.21 17.72 5.45
C TYR A 191 9.71 16.88 6.63
N GLY A 192 8.54 17.20 7.16
CA GLY A 192 7.93 16.37 8.19
C GLY A 192 6.43 16.58 8.30
N PHE A 193 5.77 15.58 8.86
CA PHE A 193 4.34 15.61 9.08
C PHE A 193 4.00 14.81 10.34
N VAL A 194 2.87 15.12 10.93
CA VAL A 194 2.24 14.34 11.99
C VAL A 194 1.06 13.59 11.40
N ARG A 195 0.87 12.32 11.78
CA ARG A 195 -0.41 11.63 11.64
C ARG A 195 -0.98 11.22 12.99
N GLU A 196 -2.26 11.44 13.17
CA GLU A 196 -2.98 11.16 14.41
C GLU A 196 -4.27 10.37 14.14
N HIS A 197 -4.47 9.28 14.91
CA HIS A 197 -5.67 8.45 14.88
C HIS A 197 -5.96 7.92 16.30
N GLY A 198 -6.97 8.51 16.97
CA GLY A 198 -7.22 8.21 18.39
C GLY A 198 -6.01 8.59 19.24
N ASP A 199 -5.55 7.65 20.07
CA ASP A 199 -4.37 7.84 20.93
C ASP A 199 -3.03 7.56 20.22
N ASP A 200 -3.06 7.06 18.98
CA ASP A 200 -1.85 6.82 18.18
C ASP A 200 -1.46 8.09 17.42
N LYS A 201 -0.24 8.58 17.70
CA LYS A 201 0.31 9.79 17.10
C LYS A 201 1.73 9.56 16.65
N VAL A 202 1.98 9.75 15.36
CA VAL A 202 3.29 9.55 14.74
C VAL A 202 3.79 10.86 14.16
N LEU A 203 5.04 11.19 14.47
CA LEU A 203 5.81 12.23 13.81
C LEU A 203 6.80 11.57 12.84
N VAL A 204 6.72 11.93 11.55
CA VAL A 204 7.70 11.54 10.54
C VAL A 204 8.48 12.76 10.13
N VAL A 205 9.81 12.65 10.10
CA VAL A 205 10.72 13.69 9.65
C VAL A 205 11.73 13.09 8.68
N TRP A 206 11.86 13.69 7.50
CA TRP A 206 12.97 13.49 6.59
C TRP A 206 13.86 14.75 6.60
N ALA A 207 15.07 14.61 7.13
CA ALA A 207 16.06 15.68 7.26
C ALA A 207 16.76 16.12 5.95
N GLY A 208 16.43 15.56 4.79
CA GLY A 208 17.15 15.76 3.51
C GLY A 208 18.10 14.62 3.15
N GLN A 209 18.70 14.67 1.95
CA GLN A 209 19.79 13.76 1.59
C GLN A 209 21.05 14.15 2.37
N GLN A 210 21.72 13.16 2.98
CA GLN A 210 23.07 13.35 3.52
C GLN A 210 24.09 13.43 2.39
#